data_AF-A0A645H7I6-F1
#
_entry.id   AF-A0A645H7I6-F1
#
_cell.length_a   1.000
_cell.length_b   1.000
_cell.length_c   1.000
_cell.angle_alpha   90.00
_cell.angle_beta   90.00
_cell.angle_gamma   90.00
#
_symmetry.space_group_name_H-M   'P 1'
#
loop_
_entity.id
_entity.type
_entity.pdbx_description
1 polymer ?
#
loop_
_entity_poly.entity_id
_entity_poly.type
_entity_poly.pdbx_seq_one_letter_code
_entity_poly.pdbx_strand_id
1 'polypeptide(L)'
;MREAGFTDFLTKPFSSDRLYNTIYQYVREENPTVDVFVPEEKQSFEEKGPAALIEFVSDDKKTSAAILQSFITETRESRIQLEKTLRKKETKVAQGIVHKILPLFRLMGSKSLIALMEKLEKGETLSRSEESFMLDKIEDHLRGAEVLIKEIAED
;
A
#
# COMPACT_ATOMS: atom_id res chain seq x y z
N MET A 1 25.50 38.63 2.99
CA MET A 1 24.70 37.41 3.22
C MET A 1 23.68 37.32 2.10
N ARG A 2 23.71 36.26 1.29
CA ARG A 2 22.65 36.00 0.31
C ARG A 2 21.56 35.19 1.03
N GLU A 3 20.35 35.71 1.05
CA GLU A 3 19.18 35.04 1.62
C GLU A 3 18.82 33.83 0.75
N ALA A 4 19.31 32.65 1.11
CA ALA A 4 18.88 31.38 0.53
C ALA A 4 17.70 30.83 1.34
N GLY A 5 16.56 31.52 1.28
CA GLY A 5 15.31 31.08 1.92
C GLY A 5 14.25 30.68 0.88
N PHE A 6 13.52 29.59 1.14
CA PHE A 6 12.30 29.22 0.41
C PHE A 6 11.23 30.28 0.68
N THR A 7 11.09 31.24 -0.24
CA THR A 7 10.19 32.39 -0.11
C THR A 7 8.83 32.17 -0.78
N ASP A 8 8.67 31.10 -1.57
CA ASP A 8 7.38 30.76 -2.17
C ASP A 8 6.52 29.91 -1.24
N PHE A 9 5.32 30.42 -0.93
CA PHE A 9 4.38 29.78 -0.01
C PHE A 9 3.09 29.38 -0.75
N LEU A 10 2.81 28.09 -0.74
CA LEU A 10 1.57 27.53 -1.28
C LEU A 10 0.50 27.46 -0.18
N THR A 11 -0.29 28.52 -0.05
CA THR A 11 -1.33 28.64 0.97
C THR A 11 -2.58 27.83 0.62
N LYS A 12 -3.15 27.14 1.61
CA LYS A 12 -4.36 26.33 1.44
C LYS A 12 -5.64 27.19 1.37
N PRO A 13 -6.66 26.76 0.62
CA PRO A 13 -6.61 25.66 -0.35
C PRO A 13 -5.85 26.10 -1.62
N PHE A 14 -5.08 25.19 -2.21
CA PHE A 14 -4.39 25.39 -3.48
C PHE A 14 -4.82 24.34 -4.50
N SER A 15 -4.78 24.69 -5.78
CA SER A 15 -5.04 23.77 -6.89
C SER A 15 -3.76 23.04 -7.31
N SER A 16 -3.94 21.90 -7.97
CA SER A 16 -2.85 21.15 -8.59
C SER A 16 -2.04 22.03 -9.56
N ASP A 17 -2.70 22.88 -10.34
CA ASP A 17 -2.03 23.79 -11.28
C ASP A 17 -1.10 24.78 -10.57
N ARG A 18 -1.51 25.28 -9.40
CA ARG A 18 -0.70 26.21 -8.60
C ARG A 18 0.52 25.51 -8.02
N LEU A 19 0.36 24.26 -7.56
CA LEU A 19 1.47 23.43 -7.12
C LEU A 19 2.47 23.17 -8.26
N TYR A 20 1.99 22.71 -9.42
CA TYR A 20 2.84 22.42 -10.57
C TYR A 20 3.63 23.64 -11.05
N ASN A 21 2.98 24.79 -11.17
CA ASN A 21 3.65 26.02 -11.59
C ASN A 21 4.73 26.48 -10.61
N THR A 22 4.47 26.34 -9.31
CA THR A 22 5.46 26.71 -8.27
C THR A 22 6.71 25.84 -8.41
N ILE A 23 6.54 24.51 -8.54
CA ILE A 23 7.67 23.59 -8.76
C ILE A 23 8.40 23.93 -10.07
N TYR A 24 7.64 24.15 -11.14
CA TYR A 24 8.18 24.42 -12.47
C TYR A 24 9.09 25.65 -12.52
N GLN A 25 8.80 26.68 -11.72
CA GLN A 25 9.62 27.90 -11.66
C GLN A 25 11.03 27.67 -11.13
N TYR A 26 11.21 26.69 -10.24
CA TYR A 26 12.51 26.39 -9.62
C TYR A 26 13.32 25.32 -10.36
N VAL A 27 12.68 24.57 -11.27
CA VAL A 27 13.32 23.46 -12.01
C VAL A 27 13.88 23.90 -13.38
N ARG A 28 13.55 25.11 -13.86
CA ARG A 28 14.04 25.61 -15.17
C ARG A 28 15.50 26.06 -15.14
N GLU A 29 16.42 25.13 -15.32
CA GLU A 29 17.53 25.36 -16.25
C GLU A 29 17.09 24.84 -17.63
N GLU A 30 16.82 25.78 -18.55
CA GLU A 30 16.52 25.65 -19.99
C GLU A 30 15.35 24.73 -20.45
N ASN A 31 14.55 25.24 -21.38
CA ASN A 31 13.27 24.70 -21.90
C ASN A 31 13.40 24.60 -23.44
N PRO A 32 12.52 23.92 -24.23
CA PRO A 32 11.37 23.09 -23.87
C PRO A 32 11.21 21.80 -24.73
N THR A 33 10.74 20.71 -24.14
CA THR A 33 9.74 19.86 -24.82
C THR A 33 8.69 19.49 -23.80
N VAL A 34 7.44 19.92 -24.07
CA VAL A 34 6.26 19.41 -23.38
C VAL A 34 6.05 17.99 -23.88
N ASP A 35 6.91 17.07 -23.45
CA ASP A 35 6.45 15.72 -23.25
C ASP A 35 5.73 15.77 -21.91
N VAL A 36 4.42 15.56 -21.94
CA VAL A 36 3.70 15.17 -20.75
C VAL A 36 4.35 13.86 -20.34
N PHE A 37 5.36 13.93 -19.48
CA PHE A 37 5.87 12.80 -18.74
C PHE A 37 4.74 12.43 -17.79
N VAL A 38 3.75 11.72 -18.33
CA VAL A 38 3.09 10.69 -17.56
C VAL A 38 4.22 9.69 -17.36
N PRO A 39 4.77 9.53 -16.16
CA PRO A 39 5.37 8.26 -15.88
C PRO A 39 4.20 7.29 -15.99
N GLU A 40 4.01 6.66 -17.16
CA GLU A 40 3.76 5.24 -17.13
C GLU A 40 5.01 4.64 -16.51
N GLU A 41 5.12 4.79 -15.20
CA GLU A 41 5.83 3.87 -14.37
C GLU A 41 5.09 2.54 -14.56
N LYS A 42 5.42 1.86 -15.65
CA LYS A 42 5.72 0.44 -15.62
C LYS A 42 6.91 0.25 -14.68
N GLN A 43 6.78 0.70 -13.43
CA GLN A 43 7.44 0.05 -12.33
C GLN A 43 6.95 -1.39 -12.49
N SER A 44 7.87 -2.26 -12.90
CA SER A 44 7.80 -3.65 -12.52
C SER A 44 7.82 -3.65 -10.99
N PHE A 45 6.67 -3.33 -10.39
CA PHE A 45 6.34 -3.66 -9.01
C PHE A 45 6.31 -5.17 -9.02
N GLU A 46 7.49 -5.77 -8.91
CA GLU A 46 7.60 -7.10 -8.37
C GLU A 46 6.91 -7.06 -7.01
N GLU A 47 6.10 -8.08 -6.74
CA GLU A 47 5.39 -8.22 -5.49
C GLU A 47 6.44 -8.42 -4.39
N LYS A 48 6.81 -7.33 -3.70
CA LYS A 48 7.77 -7.35 -2.58
C LYS A 48 7.28 -8.20 -1.42
N GLY A 49 5.96 -8.40 -1.32
CA GLY A 49 5.34 -9.19 -0.26
C GLY A 49 5.61 -8.59 1.13
N PRO A 50 5.54 -9.40 2.20
CA PRO A 50 5.70 -8.92 3.57
C PRO A 50 7.06 -8.30 3.88
N ALA A 51 8.10 -8.59 3.08
CA ALA A 51 9.41 -7.96 3.22
C ALA A 51 9.36 -6.43 3.05
N ALA A 52 8.40 -5.92 2.27
CA ALA A 52 8.17 -4.48 2.12
C ALA A 52 7.86 -3.78 3.45
N LEU A 53 7.29 -4.49 4.42
CA LEU A 53 6.91 -3.92 5.72
C LEU A 53 8.12 -3.58 6.60
N ILE A 54 9.27 -4.21 6.33
CA ILE A 54 10.48 -4.09 7.15
C ILE A 54 11.66 -3.47 6.39
N GLU A 55 11.48 -3.08 5.12
CA GLU A 55 12.53 -2.57 4.24
C GLU A 55 13.33 -1.41 4.87
N PHE A 56 12.68 -0.55 5.66
CA PHE A 56 13.32 0.61 6.30
C PHE A 56 14.00 0.29 7.65
N VAL A 57 13.78 -0.90 8.20
CA VAL A 57 14.28 -1.31 9.52
C VAL A 57 14.97 -2.68 9.45
N SER A 58 15.43 -3.08 8.27
CA SER A 58 16.05 -4.40 8.03
C SER A 58 17.24 -4.68 8.96
N ASP A 59 17.97 -3.64 9.36
CA ASP A 59 19.12 -3.74 10.27
C ASP A 59 18.71 -3.93 11.74
N ASP A 60 17.47 -3.59 12.10
CA ASP A 60 16.91 -3.80 13.44
C ASP A 60 15.98 -5.03 13.42
N LYS A 61 16.58 -6.20 13.66
CA LYS A 61 15.90 -7.50 13.73
C LYS A 61 14.73 -7.49 14.71
N LYS A 62 14.90 -6.84 15.87
CA LYS A 62 13.87 -6.80 16.92
C LYS A 62 12.65 -6.00 16.45
N THR A 63 12.89 -4.84 15.85
CA THR A 63 11.83 -3.98 15.32
C THR A 63 11.17 -4.63 14.10
N SER A 64 11.94 -5.23 13.20
CA SER A 64 11.44 -5.99 12.06
C SER A 64 10.51 -7.14 12.49
N ALA A 65 10.93 -7.96 13.44
CA ALA A 65 10.11 -9.04 13.98
C ALA A 65 8.82 -8.53 14.65
N ALA A 66 8.89 -7.42 15.39
CA ALA A 66 7.72 -6.82 16.03
C ALA A 66 6.69 -6.29 15.00
N ILE A 67 7.16 -5.66 13.92
CA ILE A 67 6.29 -5.19 12.82
C ILE A 67 5.61 -6.37 12.12
N LEU A 68 6.37 -7.40 11.76
CA LEU A 68 5.81 -8.59 11.12
C LEU A 68 4.82 -9.31 12.04
N GLN A 69 5.09 -9.38 13.34
CA GLN A 69 4.18 -10.01 14.31
C GLN A 69 2.87 -9.23 14.47
N SER A 70 2.90 -7.89 14.48
CA SER A 70 1.70 -7.04 14.47
C SER A 70 0.91 -7.25 13.18
N PHE A 71 1.59 -7.22 12.01
CA PHE A 71 0.98 -7.52 10.72
C PHE A 71 0.25 -8.87 10.73
N ILE A 72 0.92 -9.94 11.17
CA ILE A 72 0.35 -11.30 11.22
C ILE A 72 -0.89 -11.32 12.11
N THR A 73 -0.81 -10.74 13.30
CA THR A 73 -1.88 -10.79 14.30
C THR A 73 -3.12 -10.04 13.80
N GLU A 74 -2.94 -8.79 13.37
CA GLU A 74 -4.04 -7.92 12.96
C GLU A 74 -4.66 -8.35 11.62
N THR A 75 -3.84 -8.81 10.68
CA THR A 75 -4.31 -9.24 9.35
C THR A 75 -5.00 -10.59 9.43
N ARG A 76 -4.56 -11.50 10.31
CA ARG A 76 -5.25 -12.78 10.56
C ARG A 76 -6.63 -12.57 11.17
N GLU A 77 -6.75 -11.68 12.16
CA GLU A 77 -8.05 -11.31 12.72
C GLU A 77 -8.96 -10.71 11.65
N SER A 78 -8.43 -9.78 10.86
CA SER A 78 -9.16 -9.13 9.76
C SER A 78 -9.61 -10.15 8.70
N ARG A 79 -8.77 -11.13 8.34
CA ARG A 79 -9.12 -12.22 7.41
C ARG A 79 -10.27 -13.07 7.93
N ILE A 80 -10.21 -13.50 9.19
CA ILE A 80 -11.27 -14.31 9.83
C ILE A 80 -12.58 -13.54 9.87
N GLN A 81 -12.53 -12.25 10.22
CA GLN A 81 -13.72 -11.39 10.25
C GLN A 81 -14.27 -11.19 8.83
N LEU A 82 -13.40 -10.92 7.86
CA LEU A 82 -13.78 -10.72 6.46
C LEU A 82 -14.50 -11.96 5.91
N GLU A 83 -13.95 -13.15 6.13
CA GLU A 83 -14.56 -14.42 5.70
C GLU A 83 -15.95 -14.62 6.32
N LYS A 84 -16.12 -14.35 7.63
CA LYS A 84 -17.43 -14.41 8.30
C LYS A 84 -18.43 -13.42 7.68
N THR A 85 -17.99 -12.20 7.44
CA THR A 85 -18.81 -11.12 6.89
C THR A 85 -19.22 -11.38 5.44
N LEU A 86 -18.33 -11.95 4.61
CA LEU A 86 -18.64 -12.38 3.25
C LEU A 86 -19.71 -13.48 3.23
N ARG A 87 -19.58 -14.50 4.10
CA ARG A 87 -20.61 -15.55 4.26
C ARG A 87 -21.97 -15.00 4.66
N LYS A 88 -21.99 -13.97 5.51
CA LYS A 88 -23.22 -13.29 5.98
C LYS A 88 -23.74 -12.23 5.01
N LYS A 89 -23.01 -11.93 3.93
CA LYS A 89 -23.32 -10.86 2.96
C LYS A 89 -23.45 -9.47 3.60
N GLU A 90 -22.65 -9.20 4.63
CA GLU A 90 -22.63 -7.92 5.36
C GLU A 90 -21.71 -6.91 4.65
N THR A 91 -22.11 -6.42 3.48
CA THR A 91 -21.26 -5.59 2.59
C THR A 91 -20.59 -4.40 3.28
N LYS A 92 -21.32 -3.66 4.14
CA LYS A 92 -20.78 -2.49 4.83
C LYS A 92 -19.65 -2.83 5.80
N VAL A 93 -19.75 -3.98 6.47
CA VAL A 93 -18.71 -4.45 7.39
C VAL A 93 -17.50 -4.93 6.59
N ALA A 94 -17.72 -5.59 5.44
CA ALA A 94 -16.64 -6.05 4.56
C ALA A 94 -15.83 -4.87 4.02
N GLN A 95 -16.52 -3.80 3.57
CA GLN A 95 -15.91 -2.55 3.14
C GLN A 95 -14.99 -1.96 4.22
N GLY A 96 -15.48 -1.89 5.48
CA GLY A 96 -14.69 -1.35 6.58
C GLY A 96 -13.43 -2.17 6.88
N ILE A 97 -13.53 -3.51 6.85
CA ILE A 97 -12.38 -4.40 7.07
C ILE A 97 -11.37 -4.24 5.94
N VAL A 98 -11.82 -4.25 4.69
CA VAL A 98 -10.93 -4.10 3.53
C VAL A 98 -10.26 -2.74 3.52
N HIS A 99 -10.98 -1.65 3.80
CA HIS A 99 -10.39 -0.31 3.90
C HIS A 99 -9.24 -0.24 4.91
N LYS A 100 -9.37 -0.98 6.04
CA LYS A 100 -8.32 -1.05 7.06
C LYS A 100 -7.05 -1.75 6.57
N ILE A 101 -7.18 -2.86 5.84
CA ILE A 101 -6.03 -3.71 5.48
C ILE A 101 -5.46 -3.42 4.08
N LEU A 102 -6.24 -2.83 3.17
CA LEU A 102 -5.83 -2.51 1.80
C LEU A 102 -4.54 -1.67 1.71
N PRO A 103 -4.29 -0.66 2.57
CA PRO A 103 -3.03 0.08 2.54
C PRO A 103 -1.80 -0.81 2.70
N LEU A 104 -1.87 -1.87 3.52
CA LEU A 104 -0.76 -2.81 3.72
C LEU A 104 -0.50 -3.63 2.46
N PHE A 105 -1.56 -4.10 1.79
CA PHE A 105 -1.42 -4.86 0.54
C PHE A 105 -0.94 -4.00 -0.62
N ARG A 106 -1.27 -2.69 -0.63
CA ARG A 106 -0.68 -1.71 -1.55
C ARG A 106 0.83 -1.57 -1.34
N LEU A 107 1.27 -1.49 -0.09
CA LEU A 107 2.71 -1.44 0.24
C LEU A 107 3.44 -2.71 -0.18
N MET A 108 2.83 -3.89 -0.02
CA MET A 108 3.40 -5.18 -0.42
C MET A 108 3.35 -5.44 -1.94
N GLY A 109 2.56 -4.66 -2.70
CA GLY A 109 2.51 -4.72 -4.16
C GLY A 109 1.68 -5.86 -4.77
N SER A 110 0.78 -6.50 -4.01
CA SER A 110 -0.01 -7.65 -4.50
C SER A 110 -1.14 -7.23 -5.44
N LYS A 111 -0.82 -6.98 -6.72
CA LYS A 111 -1.73 -6.34 -7.71
C LYS A 111 -3.08 -7.05 -7.86
N SER A 112 -3.09 -8.38 -7.96
CA SER A 112 -4.32 -9.16 -8.14
C SER A 112 -5.21 -9.09 -6.90
N LEU A 113 -4.62 -9.13 -5.71
CA LEU A 113 -5.33 -8.99 -4.46
C LEU A 113 -5.87 -7.56 -4.25
N ILE A 114 -5.05 -6.55 -4.56
CA ILE A 114 -5.43 -5.13 -4.50
C ILE A 114 -6.67 -4.88 -5.37
N ALA A 115 -6.70 -5.39 -6.60
CA ALA A 115 -7.83 -5.19 -7.50
C ALA A 115 -9.15 -5.75 -6.93
N LEU A 116 -9.12 -6.92 -6.28
CA LEU A 116 -10.30 -7.50 -5.65
C LEU A 116 -10.73 -6.74 -4.40
N MET A 117 -9.76 -6.31 -3.59
CA MET A 117 -10.02 -5.49 -2.42
C MET A 117 -10.64 -4.13 -2.80
N GLU A 118 -10.18 -3.50 -3.88
CA GLU A 118 -10.76 -2.23 -4.35
C GLU A 118 -12.20 -2.37 -4.85
N LYS A 119 -12.53 -3.47 -5.54
CA LYS A 119 -13.93 -3.79 -5.88
C LYS A 119 -14.78 -3.88 -4.61
N LEU A 120 -14.30 -4.65 -3.63
CA LEU A 120 -15.03 -4.86 -2.39
C LEU A 120 -15.16 -3.57 -1.56
N GLU A 121 -14.12 -2.72 -1.53
CA GLU A 121 -14.14 -1.39 -0.90
C GLU A 121 -15.17 -0.46 -1.55
N LYS A 122 -15.31 -0.50 -2.88
CA LYS A 122 -16.36 0.23 -3.63
C LYS A 122 -17.77 -0.33 -3.42
N GLY A 123 -17.90 -1.49 -2.77
CA GLY A 123 -19.17 -2.14 -2.48
C GLY A 123 -19.66 -3.05 -3.60
N GLU A 124 -18.79 -3.37 -4.56
CA GLU A 124 -19.06 -4.36 -5.59
C GLU A 124 -19.06 -5.76 -4.97
N THR A 125 -19.90 -6.65 -5.52
CA THR A 125 -19.96 -8.04 -5.08
C THR A 125 -18.90 -8.87 -5.79
N LEU A 126 -18.13 -9.63 -5.03
CA LEU A 126 -17.21 -10.63 -5.58
C LEU A 126 -17.94 -11.96 -5.82
N SER A 127 -17.53 -12.70 -6.84
CA SER A 127 -17.92 -14.10 -7.01
C SER A 127 -17.30 -14.97 -5.92
N ARG A 128 -17.87 -16.15 -5.64
CA ARG A 128 -17.30 -17.09 -4.64
C ARG A 128 -15.85 -17.47 -4.93
N SER A 129 -15.47 -17.59 -6.22
CA SER A 129 -14.09 -17.87 -6.63
C SER A 129 -13.17 -16.69 -6.36
N GLU A 130 -13.63 -15.45 -6.59
CA GLU A 130 -12.87 -14.24 -6.26
C GLU A 130 -12.72 -14.07 -4.74
N GLU A 131 -13.77 -14.34 -3.96
CA GLU A 131 -13.71 -14.33 -2.49
C GLU A 131 -12.68 -15.35 -1.96
N SER A 132 -12.73 -16.59 -2.45
CA SER A 132 -11.76 -17.64 -2.06
C SER A 132 -10.34 -17.23 -2.44
N PHE A 133 -10.12 -16.81 -3.69
CA PHE A 133 -8.80 -16.39 -4.15
C PHE A 133 -8.24 -15.23 -3.33
N MET A 134 -9.08 -14.24 -3.00
CA MET A 134 -8.69 -13.12 -2.14
C MET A 134 -8.26 -13.59 -0.75
N LEU A 135 -9.07 -14.44 -0.11
CA LEU A 135 -8.77 -14.97 1.23
C LEU A 135 -7.53 -15.87 1.26
N ASP A 136 -7.29 -16.64 0.18
CA ASP A 136 -6.10 -17.48 0.03
C ASP A 136 -4.86 -16.62 -0.18
N LYS A 137 -4.95 -15.55 -0.98
CA LYS A 137 -3.86 -14.59 -1.18
C LYS A 137 -3.49 -13.86 0.10
N ILE A 138 -4.45 -13.48 0.93
CA ILE A 138 -4.16 -12.92 2.27
C ILE A 138 -3.40 -13.94 3.11
N GLU A 139 -3.79 -15.21 3.07
CA GLU A 139 -3.10 -16.28 3.81
C GLU A 139 -1.68 -16.53 3.28
N ASP A 140 -1.45 -16.45 1.97
CA ASP A 140 -0.11 -16.53 1.37
C ASP A 140 0.83 -15.47 1.97
N HIS A 141 0.37 -14.22 2.08
CA HIS A 141 1.14 -13.12 2.68
C HIS A 141 1.38 -13.34 4.18
N LEU A 142 0.40 -13.87 4.92
CA LEU A 142 0.59 -14.24 6.33
C LEU A 142 1.68 -15.31 6.49
N ARG A 143 1.67 -16.36 5.66
CA ARG A 143 2.71 -17.39 5.67
C ARG A 143 4.08 -16.84 5.29
N GLY A 144 4.13 -15.94 4.29
CA GLY A 144 5.36 -15.25 3.92
C GLY A 144 5.97 -14.47 5.08
N ALA A 145 5.14 -13.74 5.85
CA ALA A 145 5.60 -13.02 7.04
C ALA A 145 6.11 -13.97 8.14
N GLU A 146 5.46 -15.11 8.35
CA GLU A 146 5.92 -16.12 9.31
C GLU A 146 7.29 -16.73 8.95
N VAL A 147 7.55 -16.93 7.66
CA VAL A 147 8.86 -17.38 7.17
C VAL A 147 9.92 -16.33 7.45
N LEU A 148 9.66 -15.06 7.13
CA LEU A 148 10.61 -13.96 7.39
C LEU A 148 10.95 -13.81 8.87
N ILE A 149 9.97 -13.99 9.78
CA ILE A 149 10.25 -13.96 11.23
C ILE A 149 11.23 -15.07 11.63
N LYS A 150 11.11 -16.26 11.06
CA LYS A 150 12.02 -17.37 11.34
C LYS A 150 13.42 -17.09 10.81
N GLU A 151 13.53 -16.57 9.60
CA GLU A 151 14.82 -16.18 9.00
C GLU A 151 15.53 -15.12 9.86
N ILE A 152 14.80 -14.09 10.32
CA ILE A 152 15.34 -13.05 11.22
C ILE A 152 15.85 -13.63 12.55
N ALA A 153 15.25 -14.72 13.03
CA ALA A 153 15.62 -15.37 14.29
C ALA A 153 16.80 -16.35 14.16
N GLU A 154 17.08 -16.83 12.94
CA GLU A 154 18.16 -17.77 12.64
C GLU A 154 19.48 -17.06 12.28
N ASP A 155 19.42 -15.81 11.81
CA ASP A 155 20.58 -14.93 11.59
C ASP A 155 21.13 -14.31 12.89
#